data_AF-A0A1V5GFG3-F1
#
_entry.id   AF-A0A1V5GFG3-F1
#
_cell.length_a   1.000
_cell.length_b   1.000
_cell.length_c   1.000
_cell.angle_alpha   90.00
_cell.angle_beta   90.00
_cell.angle_gamma   90.00
#
_symmetry.space_group_name_H-M   'P 1'
#
loop_
_entity.id
_entity.type
_entity.pdbx_description
1 polymer ?
#
loop_
_entity_poly.entity_id
_entity_poly.type
_entity_poly.pdbx_seq_one_letter_code
_entity_poly.pdbx_strand_id
1 'polypeptide(L)' 'MNLYLRKDGRYESRVPNGKKTDEKRAFLYVLARTKEQCIERVQAIHRQHRPQGYCTLTVAKLFSEWYRSIIYYYIIAGLL' A
#
# COMPACT_ATOMS: atom_id res chain seq x y z
N MET A 1 -3.58 -6.55 -12.04
CA MET A 1 -2.62 -7.59 -11.66
C MET A 1 -1.93 -8.11 -12.91
N ASN A 2 -0.60 -8.21 -12.91
CA ASN A 2 0.17 -8.71 -14.05
C ASN A 2 0.35 -10.22 -13.91
N LEU A 3 -0.10 -11.01 -14.89
CA LEU A 3 -0.03 -12.47 -14.88
C LEU A 3 0.47 -12.96 -16.24
N TYR A 4 1.46 -13.86 -16.25
CA TYR A 4 2.07 -14.37 -17.48
C TYR A 4 2.23 -15.89 -17.42
N LEU A 5 2.07 -16.56 -18.56
CA LEU A 5 2.40 -17.98 -18.71
C LEU A 5 3.87 -18.10 -19.14
N ARG A 6 4.65 -18.86 -18.38
CA ARG A 6 6.06 -19.13 -18.68
C ARG A 6 6.19 -20.27 -19.69
N LYS A 7 7.37 -20.35 -20.32
CA LYS A 7 7.73 -21.46 -21.23
C LYS A 7 7.67 -22.85 -20.57
N ASP A 8 7.86 -22.92 -19.25
CA ASP A 8 7.80 -24.16 -18.46
C ASP A 8 6.37 -24.52 -18.02
N GLY A 9 5.35 -23.83 -18.53
CA GLY A 9 3.94 -24.09 -18.24
C GLY A 9 3.43 -23.52 -16.91
N ARG A 10 4.28 -22.86 -16.12
CA ARG A 10 3.86 -22.21 -14.87
C ARG A 10 3.35 -20.79 -15.10
N TYR A 11 2.41 -20.37 -14.27
CA TYR A 11 1.94 -18.99 -14.19
C TYR A 11 2.79 -18.18 -13.23
N GLU A 12 3.18 -16.99 -13.64
CA GLU A 12 3.97 -16.03 -12.89
C GLU A 12 3.24 -14.70 -12.72
N SER A 13 3.25 -14.16 -11.51
CA SER A 13 2.83 -12.80 -11.19
C SER A 13 3.89 -12.11 -10.34
N ARG A 14 3.80 -10.79 -10.22
CA ARG A 14 4.69 -9.97 -9.39
C ARG A 14 3.90 -9.01 -8.51
N VAL A 15 4.31 -8.94 -7.24
CA VAL A 15 3.73 -8.05 -6.23
C VAL A 15 4.81 -7.07 -5.77
N PRO A 16 4.54 -5.75 -5.73
CA PRO A 16 5.50 -4.79 -5.17
C PRO A 16 5.82 -5.13 -3.71
N ASN A 17 7.11 -5.16 -3.35
CA ASN A 17 7.58 -5.51 -2.02
C ASN A 17 8.57 -4.44 -1.49
N GLY A 18 8.09 -3.21 -1.34
CA GLY A 18 8.91 -2.09 -0.87
C GLY A 18 10.02 -1.68 -1.86
N LYS A 19 11.15 -1.25 -1.30
CA LYS A 19 12.35 -0.81 -2.03
C LYS A 19 13.54 -1.69 -1.65
N LYS A 20 14.43 -1.92 -2.61
CA LYS A 20 15.76 -2.49 -2.38
C LYS A 20 16.68 -1.46 -1.72
N THR A 21 17.87 -1.90 -1.31
CA THR A 21 18.94 -1.03 -0.80
C THR A 21 19.41 0.01 -1.82
N ASP A 22 19.23 -0.24 -3.12
CA ASP A 22 19.53 0.69 -4.21
C ASP A 22 18.34 1.61 -4.56
N GLU A 23 17.37 1.74 -3.66
CA GLU A 23 16.10 2.49 -3.79
C GLU A 23 15.16 2.04 -4.93
N LYS A 24 15.58 1.10 -5.77
CA LYS A 24 14.72 0.55 -6.83
C LYS A 24 13.58 -0.25 -6.21
N ARG A 25 12.44 -0.27 -6.93
CA ARG A 25 11.28 -1.05 -6.52
C ARG A 25 11.64 -2.54 -6.44
N ALA A 26 11.42 -3.13 -5.27
CA ALA A 26 11.52 -4.57 -5.09
C ALA A 26 10.20 -5.24 -5.47
N PHE A 27 10.28 -6.46 -5.98
CA PHE A 27 9.12 -7.29 -6.33
C PHE A 27 9.26 -8.67 -5.72
N LEU A 28 8.15 -9.19 -5.20
CA LEU A 28 7.98 -10.60 -4.88
C LEU A 28 7.38 -11.30 -6.10
N TYR A 29 8.02 -12.40 -6.52
CA TYR A 29 7.56 -13.21 -7.65
C TYR A 29 6.71 -14.38 -7.13
N VAL A 30 5.54 -14.56 -7.72
CA VAL A 30 4.57 -15.60 -7.35
C VAL A 30 4.45 -16.57 -8.50
N LEU A 31 4.81 -17.83 -8.27
CA LEU A 31 4.76 -18.91 -9.25
C LEU A 31 3.71 -19.96 -8.85
N ALA A 32 2.93 -20.43 -9.82
CA ALA A 32 1.98 -21.52 -9.63
C ALA A 32 1.79 -22.36 -10.90
N ARG A 33 1.27 -23.58 -10.77
CA ARG A 33 0.99 -24.44 -11.93
C ARG A 33 -0.26 -24.03 -12.68
N THR A 34 -1.25 -23.47 -11.99
CA THR A 34 -2.49 -22.97 -12.59
C THR A 34 -2.62 -21.47 -12.42
N LYS A 35 -3.44 -20.86 -13.29
CA LYS A 35 -3.76 -19.44 -13.25
C LYS A 35 -4.44 -19.07 -11.94
N GLU A 36 -5.38 -19.89 -11.52
CA GLU A 36 -6.23 -19.69 -10.34
C GLU A 36 -5.39 -19.70 -9.06
N GLN A 37 -4.46 -20.65 -8.93
CA GLN A 37 -3.53 -20.70 -7.80
C GLN A 37 -2.62 -19.47 -7.74
N CYS A 38 -2.18 -18.97 -8.89
CA CYS A 38 -1.35 -17.76 -8.93
C CYS A 38 -2.15 -16.54 -8.44
N ILE A 39 -3.39 -16.40 -8.94
CA ILE A 39 -4.32 -15.33 -8.53
C ILE A 39 -4.59 -15.38 -7.03
N GLU A 40 -4.92 -16.56 -6.51
CA GLU A 40 -5.23 -16.75 -5.09
C GLU A 40 -4.07 -16.36 -4.18
N ARG A 41 -2.84 -16.80 -4.53
CA ARG A 41 -1.62 -16.46 -3.79
C ARG A 41 -1.35 -14.96 -3.77
N VAL A 42 -1.50 -14.29 -4.91
CA VAL A 42 -1.33 -12.82 -4.98
C VAL A 42 -2.37 -12.10 -4.12
N GLN A 43 -3.63 -12.55 -4.17
CA GLN A 43 -4.68 -11.97 -3.33
C GLN A 43 -4.42 -12.20 -1.84
N ALA A 44 -3.90 -13.37 -1.46
CA ALA A 44 -3.52 -13.67 -0.07
C ALA A 44 -2.43 -12.71 0.42
N ILE A 45 -1.40 -12.46 -0.40
CA ILE A 45 -0.34 -11.48 -0.11
C ILE A 45 -0.94 -10.08 0.07
N HIS A 46 -1.83 -9.65 -0.82
CA HIS A 46 -2.50 -8.35 -0.69
C HIS A 46 -3.35 -8.22 0.57
N ARG A 47 -4.03 -9.30 0.99
CA ARG A 47 -4.80 -9.31 2.24
C ARG A 47 -3.88 -9.21 3.46
N GLN A 48 -2.75 -9.92 3.45
CA GLN A 48 -1.77 -9.91 4.55
C GLN A 48 -1.08 -8.55 4.71
N HIS A 49 -0.73 -7.90 3.59
CA HIS A 49 -0.08 -6.58 3.59
C HIS A 49 -1.07 -5.41 3.57
N ARG A 50 -2.37 -5.68 3.75
CA ARG A 50 -3.33 -4.60 3.89
C ARG A 50 -2.98 -3.82 5.16
N PRO A 51 -2.69 -2.51 5.08
CA PRO A 51 -2.38 -1.73 6.27
C PRO A 51 -3.52 -1.90 7.28
N GLN A 52 -3.18 -2.36 8.48
CA GLN A 52 -4.11 -2.42 9.61
C GLN A 52 -4.27 -1.00 10.13
N GLY A 53 -5.17 -0.25 9.51
CA GLY A 53 -5.43 1.14 9.82
C GLY A 53 -6.04 1.82 8.62
N TYR A 54 -7.25 2.35 8.80
CA TYR A 54 -7.88 3.23 7.84
C TYR A 54 -7.99 4.60 8.49
N CYS A 55 -7.45 5.63 7.83
CA CYS A 55 -7.81 7.00 8.19
C CYS A 55 -9.25 7.19 7.70
N THR A 56 -10.20 7.22 8.64
CA THR A 56 -11.62 7.54 8.36
C THR A 56 -11.83 8.98 7.96
N LEU A 57 -10.86 9.84 8.27
CA LEU A 57 -10.96 11.27 8.04
C LEU A 57 -10.63 11.56 6.58
N THR A 58 -11.49 12.34 5.95
CA THR A 58 -11.18 12.94 4.65
C THR A 58 -10.01 13.92 4.81
N VAL A 59 -9.28 14.17 3.73
CA VAL A 59 -8.19 15.17 3.71
C VAL A 59 -8.69 16.54 4.23
N ALA A 60 -9.92 16.92 3.87
CA ALA A 60 -10.54 18.15 4.35
C ALA A 60 -10.73 18.17 5.88
N LYS A 61 -11.19 17.06 6.46
CA LYS A 61 -11.38 16.91 7.91
C LYS A 61 -10.03 16.99 8.63
N LEU A 62 -9.03 16.30 8.11
CA LEU A 62 -7.65 16.28 8.62
C LEU A 62 -7.02 17.67 8.61
N PHE A 63 -7.18 18.40 7.49
CA PHE A 63 -6.73 19.79 7.37
C PHE A 63 -7.47 20.71 8.34
N SER A 64 -8.79 20.56 8.48
CA SER A 64 -9.60 21.42 9.36
C SER A 64 -9.21 21.28 10.83
N GLU A 65 -8.90 20.06 11.28
CA GLU A 65 -8.49 19.79 12.66
C GLU A 65 -7.09 20.34 12.94
N TRP A 66 -6.15 20.13 12.01
CA TRP A 66 -4.81 20.71 12.10
C TRP A 66 -4.84 22.25 12.12
N TYR A 67 -5.60 22.87 11.21
CA TYR A 67 -5.72 24.32 11.13
C TYR A 67 -6.32 24.92 12.40
N ARG A 68 -7.34 24.28 12.98
CA ARG A 68 -7.91 24.69 14.28
C ARG A 68 -6.89 24.58 15.41
N SER A 69 -6.09 23.52 15.44
CA SER A 69 -5.04 23.35 16.44
C SER A 69 -4.01 24.48 16.38
N ILE A 70 -3.64 24.91 15.17
CA ILE A 70 -2.73 26.04 14.96
C ILE A 70 -3.36 27.32 15.48
N ILE A 71 -4.58 27.67 15.04
CA ILE A 71 -5.25 28.89 15.51
C ILE A 71 -5.35 28.92 17.04
N TYR A 72 -5.75 27.81 17.66
CA TYR A 72 -5.88 27.72 19.11
C TYR A 72 -4.55 27.97 19.83
N TYR A 73 -3.44 27.43 19.31
CA TYR A 73 -2.11 27.70 19.83
C TYR A 73 -1.75 29.19 19.75
N TYR A 74 -1.96 29.83 18.59
CA TYR A 74 -1.64 31.25 18.41
C TYR A 74 -2.49 32.18 19.28
N ILE A 75 -3.77 31.84 19.51
CA ILE A 75 -4.65 32.55 20.45
C ILE A 75 -4.14 32.42 21.89
N ILE A 76 -3.80 31.21 22.34
CA ILE A 76 -3.26 31.01 23.70
C ILE A 76 -1.91 31.71 23.87
N ALA A 77 -1.07 31.69 22.83
CA ALA A 77 0.24 32.34 22.83
C ALA A 77 0.18 33.87 22.72
N GLY A 78 -1.01 34.48 22.54
CA GLY A 78 -1.17 35.93 22.41
C GLY A 78 -0.50 36.52 21.16
N LEU A 79 -0.35 35.71 20.11
CA LEU A 79 0.27 36.09 18.83
C LEU A 79 -0.76 36.50 17.77
N LEU A 80 -2.04 36.49 18.13
CA LEU A 80 -3.22 36.93 17.36
C LEU A 80 -4.06 37.84 18.25
#